data_AF-A0A6P0WQJ9-F1
#
_entry.id   AF-A0A6P0WQJ9-F1
#
_cell.length_a   1.000
_cell.length_b   1.000
_cell.length_c   1.000
_cell.angle_alpha   90.00
_cell.angle_beta   90.00
_cell.angle_gamma   90.00
#
_symmetry.space_group_name_H-M   'P 1'
#
loop_
_entity.id
_entity.type
_entity.pdbx_description
1 polymer ?
#
loop_
_entity_poly.entity_id
_entity_poly.type
_entity_poly.pdbx_seq_one_letter_code
_entity_poly.pdbx_strand_id
1 'polypeptide(L)'
;MATFRDILNYYRPYHLPSILSITGASIFEIVDLVVPYAIGQILNILSGQALDKPLQNLVDGIATLIPSQDQQFLSLAVLLGIIFLVTVARAPVQPWLGGWWHQWAIPLQSRRRQSEKALEKILTLPLEFYNENNPGRIAGRVIKGITNHTWTYPEVAGQL
;
A
#
# COMPACT_ATOMS: atom_id res chain seq x y z
N MET A 1 -29.90 5.64 0.44
CA MET A 1 -28.55 6.07 0.04
C MET A 1 -27.61 5.69 1.17
N ALA A 2 -26.52 5.00 0.88
CA ALA A 2 -25.58 4.59 1.93
C ALA A 2 -24.90 5.84 2.51
N THR A 3 -24.92 5.99 3.83
CA THR A 3 -24.28 7.11 4.53
C THR A 3 -22.79 6.80 4.70
N PHE A 4 -21.91 7.81 4.73
CA PHE A 4 -20.47 7.61 4.99
C PHE A 4 -20.20 6.79 6.27
N ARG A 5 -21.08 6.91 7.26
CA ARG A 5 -21.02 6.15 8.52
C ARG A 5 -21.28 4.65 8.34
N ASP A 6 -22.11 4.27 7.37
CA ASP A 6 -22.42 2.87 7.05
C ASP A 6 -21.24 2.19 6.35
N ILE A 7 -20.50 2.94 5.52
CA ILE A 7 -19.26 2.48 4.88
C ILE A 7 -18.18 2.25 5.95
N LEU A 8 -18.04 3.16 6.91
CA LEU A 8 -17.05 3.03 7.99
C LEU A 8 -17.34 1.85 8.92
N ASN A 9 -18.62 1.56 9.17
CA ASN A 9 -19.06 0.41 9.95
C ASN A 9 -18.95 -0.92 9.18
N TYR A 10 -19.04 -0.89 7.86
CA TYR A 10 -18.87 -2.07 7.01
C TYR A 10 -17.43 -2.62 7.10
N TYR A 11 -16.43 -1.74 7.13
CA TYR A 11 -15.01 -2.10 7.27
C TYR A 11 -14.54 -2.22 8.72
N ARG A 12 -15.46 -2.15 9.71
CA ARG A 12 -15.11 -2.14 11.14
C ARG A 12 -14.20 -3.29 11.61
N PRO A 13 -14.38 -4.54 11.12
CA PRO A 13 -13.50 -5.66 11.46
C PRO A 13 -12.08 -5.56 10.85
N TYR A 14 -11.89 -4.69 9.87
CA TYR A 14 -10.65 -4.56 9.09
C TYR A 14 -9.94 -3.21 9.33
N HIS A 15 -10.36 -2.41 10.31
CA HIS A 15 -9.69 -1.12 10.61
C HIS A 15 -8.22 -1.31 11.00
N LEU A 16 -7.91 -2.31 11.82
CA LEU A 16 -6.54 -2.56 12.28
C LEU A 16 -5.60 -2.90 11.10
N PRO A 17 -5.90 -3.88 10.23
CA PRO A 17 -5.05 -4.13 9.07
C PRO A 17 -5.01 -2.93 8.12
N SER A 18 -6.16 -2.26 7.86
CA SER A 18 -6.21 -1.06 7.01
C SER A 18 -5.29 0.05 7.50
N ILE A 19 -5.32 0.38 8.80
CA ILE A 19 -4.44 1.38 9.39
C ILE A 19 -2.98 0.93 9.24
N LEU A 20 -2.66 -0.32 9.58
CA LEU A 20 -1.29 -0.83 9.54
C LEU A 20 -0.63 -0.68 8.17
N SER A 21 -1.35 -0.88 7.07
CA SER A 21 -0.76 -0.65 5.76
C SER A 21 -0.96 0.72 5.18
N ILE A 22 -1.93 1.50 5.63
CA ILE A 22 -1.88 2.93 5.30
C ILE A 22 -0.59 3.49 5.90
N THR A 23 -0.31 3.16 7.17
CA THR A 23 0.96 3.49 7.82
C THR A 23 2.16 2.88 7.09
N GLY A 24 2.08 1.60 6.71
CA GLY A 24 3.13 0.95 5.92
C GLY A 24 3.41 1.67 4.60
N ALA A 25 2.38 1.95 3.81
CA ALA A 25 2.48 2.66 2.55
C ALA A 25 3.05 4.08 2.71
N SER A 26 2.61 4.83 3.74
CA SER A 26 3.17 6.15 4.04
C SER A 26 4.65 6.09 4.42
N ILE A 27 5.09 5.05 5.14
CA ILE A 27 6.52 4.86 5.42
C ILE A 27 7.30 4.61 4.13
N PHE A 28 6.74 3.85 3.18
CA PHE A 28 7.37 3.65 1.88
C PHE A 28 7.51 4.93 1.07
N GLU A 29 6.50 5.81 1.10
CA GLU A 29 6.63 7.13 0.46
C GLU A 29 7.73 7.98 1.09
N ILE A 30 7.94 7.88 2.41
CA ILE A 30 9.05 8.56 3.09
C ILE A 30 10.40 7.96 2.65
N VAL A 31 10.48 6.64 2.53
CA VAL A 31 11.70 5.96 2.03
C VAL A 31 11.99 6.35 0.58
N ASP A 32 10.96 6.58 -0.24
CA ASP A 32 11.14 7.04 -1.62
C ASP A 32 11.79 8.44 -1.70
N LEU A 33 11.64 9.29 -0.68
CA LEU A 33 12.32 10.59 -0.59
C LEU A 33 13.85 10.46 -0.37
N VAL A 34 14.34 9.28 0.01
CA VAL A 34 15.78 9.05 0.19
C VAL A 34 16.53 9.16 -1.14
N VAL A 35 15.91 8.77 -2.26
CA VAL A 35 16.54 8.85 -3.59
C VAL A 35 16.80 10.30 -4.03
N PRO A 36 15.81 11.21 -4.09
CA PRO A 36 16.06 12.60 -4.44
C PRO A 36 16.98 13.30 -3.43
N TYR A 37 16.90 12.93 -2.15
CA TYR A 37 17.85 13.42 -1.14
C TYR A 37 19.30 13.00 -1.47
N ALA A 38 19.53 11.71 -1.75
CA ALA A 38 20.85 11.20 -2.10
C ALA A 38 21.39 11.83 -3.39
N ILE A 39 20.54 12.07 -4.40
CA ILE A 39 20.91 12.81 -5.61
C ILE A 39 21.34 14.24 -5.28
N GLY A 40 20.62 14.94 -4.40
CA GLY A 40 21.01 16.27 -3.93
C GLY A 40 22.38 16.27 -3.24
N GLN A 41 22.67 15.24 -2.44
CA GLN A 41 23.98 15.11 -1.78
C GLN A 41 25.11 14.79 -2.76
N ILE A 42 24.85 14.00 -3.81
CA ILE A 42 25.81 13.78 -4.91
C ILE A 42 26.14 15.11 -5.59
N LEU A 43 25.13 15.95 -5.87
CA LEU A 43 25.35 17.27 -6.48
C LEU A 43 26.17 18.19 -5.57
N ASN A 44 25.95 18.16 -4.25
CA ASN A 44 26.74 18.94 -3.29
C ASN A 44 28.22 18.53 -3.32
N ILE A 45 28.51 17.23 -3.33
CA ILE A 45 29.88 16.71 -3.41
C ILE A 45 30.57 17.11 -4.72
N LEU A 46 29.85 17.02 -5.85
CA LEU A 46 30.36 17.44 -7.15
C LEU A 46 30.59 18.95 -7.21
N SER A 47 29.84 19.73 -6.44
CA SER A 47 29.99 21.18 -6.31
C SER A 47 31.04 21.62 -5.28
N GLY A 48 31.76 20.68 -4.66
CA GLY A 48 32.78 20.96 -3.65
C GLY A 48 32.21 21.39 -2.28
N GLN A 49 30.92 21.15 -2.03
CA GLN A 49 30.29 21.40 -0.74
C GLN A 49 30.39 20.18 0.18
N ALA A 50 30.45 20.40 1.48
CA ALA A 50 30.49 19.32 2.46
C ALA A 50 29.17 18.53 2.50
N LEU A 51 29.26 17.23 2.78
CA LEU A 51 28.08 16.41 3.03
C LEU A 51 27.37 16.83 4.32
N ASP A 52 26.07 16.53 4.39
CA ASP A 52 25.33 16.60 5.64
C ASP A 52 25.94 15.69 6.72
N LYS A 53 26.00 16.19 7.96
CA LYS A 53 26.54 15.50 9.15
C LYS A 53 26.13 14.01 9.30
N PRO A 54 24.85 13.61 9.16
CA PRO A 54 24.46 12.20 9.28
C PRO A 54 25.11 11.33 8.20
N LEU A 55 25.25 11.85 6.98
CA LEU A 55 25.85 11.15 5.86
C LEU A 55 27.38 11.10 5.98
N GLN A 56 27.98 12.18 6.46
CA GLN A 56 29.41 12.23 6.77
C GLN A 56 29.79 11.18 7.81
N ASN A 57 29.00 11.02 8.88
CA ASN A 57 29.23 9.97 9.89
C ASN A 57 29.16 8.54 9.30
N LEU A 58 28.27 8.30 8.33
CA LEU A 58 28.17 7.00 7.64
C LEU A 58 29.39 6.76 6.75
N VAL A 59 29.82 7.78 6.00
CA VAL A 59 31.01 7.73 5.14
C VAL A 59 32.26 7.50 5.98
N ASP A 60 32.42 8.21 7.10
CA ASP A 60 33.56 8.05 8.01
C ASP A 60 33.56 6.67 8.68
N GLY A 61 32.40 6.14 9.04
CA GLY A 61 32.26 4.76 9.53
C GLY A 61 32.73 3.72 8.49
N ILE A 62 32.37 3.89 7.22
CA ILE A 62 32.80 3.00 6.14
C ILE A 62 34.28 3.20 5.78
N ALA A 63 34.80 4.42 5.90
CA ALA A 63 36.22 4.73 5.68
C ALA A 63 37.15 4.01 6.67
N THR A 64 36.66 3.63 7.85
CA THR A 64 37.45 2.78 8.78
C THR A 64 37.63 1.34 8.28
N LEU A 65 36.74 0.85 7.41
CA LEU A 65 36.79 -0.50 6.84
C LEU A 65 37.54 -0.55 5.51
N ILE A 66 37.49 0.53 4.74
CA ILE A 66 38.16 0.66 3.44
C ILE A 66 39.02 1.93 3.45
N PRO A 67 40.33 1.82 3.71
CA PRO A 67 41.24 2.95 3.59
C PRO A 67 41.44 3.29 2.11
N SER A 68 40.61 4.18 1.57
CA SER A 68 40.77 4.74 0.23
C SER A 68 41.48 6.09 0.27
N GLN A 69 42.38 6.36 -0.69
CA GLN A 69 43.11 7.63 -0.80
C GLN A 69 42.23 8.83 -1.19
N ASP A 70 41.04 8.61 -1.74
CA ASP A 70 40.15 9.66 -2.22
C ASP A 70 38.80 9.64 -1.48
N GLN A 71 38.62 10.57 -0.55
CA GLN A 71 37.40 10.71 0.27
C GLN A 71 36.19 11.09 -0.59
N GLN A 72 36.40 11.78 -1.72
CA GLN A 72 35.32 12.17 -2.62
C GLN A 72 34.76 10.95 -3.35
N PHE A 73 35.62 10.09 -3.88
CA PHE A 73 35.21 8.85 -4.53
C PHE A 73 34.48 7.90 -3.58
N LEU A 74 34.95 7.77 -2.33
CA LEU A 74 34.28 6.93 -1.32
C LEU A 74 32.87 7.46 -1.00
N SER A 75 32.70 8.77 -0.82
CA SER A 75 31.39 9.37 -0.54
C SER A 75 30.38 9.14 -1.68
N LEU A 76 30.81 9.27 -2.94
CA LEU A 76 29.99 8.98 -4.12
C LEU A 76 29.61 7.51 -4.20
N ALA A 77 30.56 6.60 -3.93
CA ALA A 77 30.31 5.16 -3.92
C ALA A 77 29.30 4.75 -2.83
N VAL A 78 29.40 5.33 -1.64
CA VAL A 78 28.46 5.09 -0.53
C VAL A 78 27.06 5.59 -0.88
N LEU A 79 26.93 6.81 -1.42
CA LEU A 79 25.64 7.37 -1.85
C LEU A 79 24.99 6.54 -2.96
N LEU A 80 25.76 6.12 -3.96
CA LEU A 80 25.29 5.20 -5.01
C LEU A 80 24.87 3.84 -4.43
N GLY A 81 25.62 3.32 -3.46
CA GLY A 81 25.25 2.10 -2.73
C GLY A 81 23.92 2.23 -1.99
N ILE A 82 23.67 3.37 -1.34
CA ILE A 82 22.39 3.66 -0.68
C ILE A 82 21.24 3.71 -1.70
N ILE A 83 21.43 4.41 -2.81
CA ILE A 83 20.42 4.48 -3.88
C ILE A 83 20.12 3.07 -4.43
N PHE A 84 21.15 2.27 -4.67
CA PHE A 84 21.02 0.89 -5.14
C PHE A 84 20.27 0.02 -4.13
N LEU A 85 20.64 0.08 -2.85
CA LEU A 85 19.97 -0.70 -1.80
C LEU A 85 18.49 -0.31 -1.67
N VAL A 86 18.18 0.98 -1.66
CA VAL A 86 16.79 1.46 -1.56
C VAL A 86 15.98 1.03 -2.78
N THR A 87 16.52 1.17 -3.99
CA THR A 87 15.80 0.79 -5.23
C THR A 87 15.62 -0.72 -5.38
N VAL A 88 16.64 -1.52 -5.07
CA VAL A 88 16.57 -2.99 -5.13
C VAL A 88 15.68 -3.55 -4.03
N ALA A 89 15.74 -3.03 -2.81
CA ALA A 89 14.85 -3.44 -1.73
C ALA A 89 13.41 -3.01 -1.99
N ARG A 90 13.18 -1.86 -2.64
CA ARG A 90 11.85 -1.37 -3.00
C ARG A 90 11.14 -2.29 -4.00
N ALA A 91 11.85 -2.73 -5.04
CA ALA A 91 11.25 -3.49 -6.15
C ALA A 91 10.40 -4.72 -5.71
N PRO A 92 10.85 -5.60 -4.79
CA PRO A 92 10.03 -6.71 -4.31
C PRO A 92 9.03 -6.31 -3.21
N VAL A 93 9.28 -5.23 -2.48
CA VAL A 93 8.47 -4.86 -1.31
C VAL A 93 7.22 -4.06 -1.69
N GLN A 94 7.30 -3.21 -2.73
CA GLN A 94 6.17 -2.42 -3.21
C GLN A 94 4.98 -3.28 -3.70
N PRO A 95 5.17 -4.40 -4.44
CA PRO A 95 4.08 -5.33 -4.76
C PRO A 95 3.50 -6.05 -3.55
N TRP A 96 4.34 -6.36 -2.54
CA TRP A 96 3.93 -7.11 -1.36
C TRP A 96 3.06 -6.29 -0.41
N LEU A 97 3.49 -5.06 -0.08
CA LEU A 97 2.78 -4.21 0.87
C LEU A 97 1.65 -3.41 0.21
N GLY A 98 1.87 -2.96 -1.03
CA GLY A 98 0.83 -2.29 -1.82
C GLY A 98 -0.21 -3.29 -2.32
N GLY A 99 0.18 -4.24 -3.18
CA GLY A 99 -0.75 -5.01 -4.01
C GLY A 99 -1.42 -6.23 -3.38
N TRP A 100 -0.83 -6.87 -2.38
CA TRP A 100 -1.33 -8.18 -1.91
C TRP A 100 -2.28 -8.06 -0.71
N TRP A 101 -1.85 -7.37 0.35
CA TRP A 101 -2.59 -7.38 1.61
C TRP A 101 -3.75 -6.38 1.65
N HIS A 102 -3.57 -5.17 1.09
CA HIS A 102 -4.57 -4.10 1.19
C HIS A 102 -5.59 -4.08 0.08
N GLN A 103 -5.16 -4.61 -1.04
CA GLN A 103 -5.78 -4.43 -2.33
C GLN A 103 -6.52 -5.68 -2.77
N TRP A 104 -6.02 -6.86 -2.39
CA TRP A 104 -6.58 -8.12 -2.86
C TRP A 104 -7.26 -8.90 -1.74
N ALA A 105 -6.56 -9.14 -0.63
CA ALA A 105 -7.07 -10.01 0.43
C ALA A 105 -8.30 -9.43 1.14
N ILE A 106 -8.24 -8.16 1.58
CA ILE A 106 -9.30 -7.52 2.36
C ILE A 106 -10.62 -7.34 1.56
N PRO A 107 -10.62 -6.78 0.33
CA PRO A 107 -11.87 -6.61 -0.41
C PRO A 107 -12.46 -7.94 -0.90
N LEU A 108 -11.62 -8.92 -1.25
CA LEU A 108 -12.12 -10.23 -1.68
C LEU A 108 -12.76 -10.99 -0.50
N GLN A 109 -12.13 -10.94 0.68
CA GLN A 109 -12.64 -11.57 1.88
C GLN A 109 -13.90 -10.87 2.43
N SER A 110 -13.97 -9.53 2.34
CA SER A 110 -15.17 -8.78 2.70
C SER A 110 -16.34 -9.09 1.76
N ARG A 111 -16.09 -9.18 0.44
CA ARG A 111 -17.09 -9.57 -0.57
C ARG A 111 -17.62 -10.98 -0.33
N ARG A 112 -16.75 -11.93 -0.01
CA ARG A 112 -17.15 -13.31 0.32
C ARG A 112 -18.08 -13.32 1.53
N ARG A 113 -17.69 -12.67 2.63
CA ARG A 113 -18.48 -12.63 3.87
C ARG A 113 -19.84 -11.97 3.69
N GLN A 114 -19.91 -10.90 2.90
CA GLN A 114 -21.17 -10.21 2.65
C GLN A 114 -22.09 -11.01 1.72
N SER A 115 -21.52 -11.74 0.76
CA SER A 115 -22.27 -12.69 -0.07
C SER A 115 -22.86 -13.83 0.78
N GLU A 116 -22.05 -14.40 1.68
CA GLU A 116 -22.49 -15.46 2.62
C GLU A 116 -23.64 -14.97 3.51
N LYS A 117 -23.51 -13.78 4.11
CA LYS A 117 -24.59 -13.18 4.93
C LYS A 117 -25.85 -12.86 4.13
N ALA A 118 -25.69 -12.39 2.89
CA ALA A 118 -26.84 -12.11 2.03
C ALA A 118 -27.59 -13.40 1.67
N LEU A 119 -26.86 -14.49 1.38
CA LEU A 119 -27.43 -15.81 1.12
C LEU A 119 -28.13 -16.36 2.37
N GLU A 120 -27.47 -16.31 3.54
CA GLU A 120 -28.07 -16.72 4.82
C GLU A 120 -29.37 -15.95 5.10
N LYS A 121 -29.36 -14.64 4.86
CA LYS A 121 -30.56 -13.82 5.05
C LYS A 121 -31.65 -14.18 4.06
N ILE A 122 -31.33 -14.46 2.81
CA ILE A 122 -32.32 -14.89 1.81
C ILE A 122 -32.94 -16.20 2.27
N LEU A 123 -32.13 -17.22 2.57
CA LEU A 123 -32.59 -18.57 2.93
C LEU A 123 -33.43 -18.64 4.22
N THR A 124 -33.41 -17.60 5.06
CA THR A 124 -34.19 -17.51 6.30
C THR A 124 -35.49 -16.71 6.15
N LEU A 125 -35.80 -16.19 4.96
CA LEU A 125 -37.05 -15.44 4.72
C LEU A 125 -38.26 -16.38 4.58
N PRO A 126 -39.45 -15.93 5.01
CA PRO A 126 -40.68 -16.71 4.86
C PRO A 126 -41.04 -16.90 3.39
N LEU A 127 -41.74 -18.00 3.07
CA LEU A 127 -42.16 -18.34 1.70
C LEU A 127 -43.03 -17.24 1.05
N GLU A 128 -43.81 -16.52 1.85
CA GLU A 128 -44.62 -15.37 1.43
C GLU A 128 -43.77 -14.29 0.74
N PHE A 129 -42.56 -14.05 1.24
CA PHE A 129 -41.65 -13.05 0.67
C PHE A 129 -41.24 -13.39 -0.77
N TYR A 130 -41.08 -14.68 -1.09
CA TYR A 130 -40.71 -15.15 -2.43
C TYR A 130 -41.87 -15.14 -3.40
N ASN A 131 -43.10 -15.27 -2.92
CA ASN A 131 -44.30 -15.15 -3.74
C ASN A 131 -44.55 -13.70 -4.16
N GLU A 132 -44.25 -12.74 -3.29
CA GLU A 132 -44.43 -11.31 -3.57
C GLU A 132 -43.27 -10.68 -4.37
N ASN A 133 -42.05 -11.23 -4.25
CA ASN A 133 -40.86 -10.63 -4.83
C ASN A 133 -40.27 -11.48 -5.94
N ASN A 134 -40.11 -10.87 -7.13
CA ASN A 134 -39.44 -11.54 -8.24
C ASN A 134 -37.98 -11.90 -7.87
N PRO A 135 -37.54 -13.16 -8.07
CA PRO A 135 -36.20 -13.63 -7.71
C PRO A 135 -35.09 -12.88 -8.45
N GLY A 136 -35.31 -12.47 -9.70
CA GLY A 136 -34.38 -11.64 -10.46
C GLY A 136 -34.20 -10.24 -9.86
N ARG A 137 -35.26 -9.68 -9.25
CA ARG A 137 -35.18 -8.39 -8.53
C ARG A 137 -34.41 -8.53 -7.22
N ILE A 138 -34.60 -9.63 -6.49
CA ILE A 138 -33.84 -9.95 -5.28
C ILE A 138 -32.35 -10.10 -5.62
N ALA A 139 -32.03 -10.92 -6.62
CA ALA A 139 -30.66 -11.12 -7.10
C ALA A 139 -30.02 -9.80 -7.55
N GLY A 140 -30.74 -8.99 -8.34
CA GLY A 140 -30.26 -7.68 -8.78
C GLY A 140 -29.99 -6.70 -7.64
N ARG A 141 -30.81 -6.70 -6.58
CA ARG A 141 -30.59 -5.87 -5.38
C ARG A 141 -29.40 -6.34 -4.56
N VAL A 142 -29.21 -7.65 -4.42
CA VAL A 142 -28.08 -8.23 -3.70
C VAL A 142 -26.77 -7.93 -4.42
N ILE A 143 -26.72 -8.15 -5.74
CA ILE A 143 -25.55 -7.85 -6.56
C ILE A 143 -25.23 -6.35 -6.51
N LYS A 144 -26.20 -5.48 -6.78
CA LYS A 144 -25.98 -4.02 -6.72
C LYS A 144 -25.58 -3.55 -5.32
N GLY A 145 -26.18 -4.11 -4.27
CA GLY A 145 -25.81 -3.79 -2.89
C GLY A 145 -24.37 -4.16 -2.57
N ILE A 146 -23.94 -5.39 -2.90
CA ILE A 146 -22.56 -5.84 -2.66
C ILE A 146 -21.57 -5.06 -3.53
N THR A 147 -21.87 -4.87 -4.81
CA THR A 147 -20.99 -4.15 -5.74
C THR A 147 -20.83 -2.67 -5.37
N ASN A 148 -21.89 -1.99 -4.94
CA ASN A 148 -21.82 -0.58 -4.55
C ASN A 148 -20.96 -0.35 -3.29
N HIS A 149 -20.86 -1.33 -2.39
CA HIS A 149 -20.01 -1.26 -1.19
C HIS A 149 -18.57 -1.74 -1.44
N THR A 150 -18.31 -2.35 -2.59
CA THR A 150 -16.99 -2.86 -3.00
C THR A 150 -16.40 -2.03 -4.14
N TRP A 151 -16.83 -0.77 -4.31
CA TRP A 151 -16.14 0.17 -5.19
C TRP A 151 -14.67 0.24 -4.78
N THR A 152 -13.81 0.35 -5.79
CA THR A 152 -12.34 0.23 -5.75
C THR A 152 -11.83 -1.17 -5.38
N TYR A 153 -11.57 -2.02 -6.40
CA TYR A 153 -10.22 -2.58 -6.51
C TYR A 153 -9.77 -3.05 -7.92
N PRO A 154 -10.60 -3.66 -8.80
CA PRO A 154 -10.06 -4.09 -10.09
C PRO A 154 -9.95 -2.97 -11.13
N GLU A 155 -10.81 -1.94 -11.07
CA GLU A 155 -10.85 -0.89 -12.11
C GLU A 155 -9.71 0.14 -11.98
N VAL A 156 -9.11 0.30 -10.79
CA VAL A 156 -7.97 1.22 -10.57
C VAL A 156 -6.62 0.49 -10.65
N ALA A 157 -6.58 -0.83 -10.41
CA ALA A 157 -5.35 -1.63 -10.48
C ALA A 157 -5.22 -2.46 -11.77
N GLY A 158 -6.17 -2.35 -12.71
CA GLY A 158 -6.28 -3.22 -13.88
C GLY A 158 -6.77 -2.56 -15.16
N GLN A 159 -6.61 -1.23 -15.30
CA GLN A 159 -6.47 -0.61 -16.61
C GLN A 159 -4.98 -0.37 -16.87
N LEU A 160 -4.32 -1.44 -17.34
CA LEU A 160 -3.29 -1.30 -18.36
C LEU A 160 -3.99 -1.00 -19.69
#